data_AF-A0A7V4UG32-F1
#
_entry.id   AF-A0A7V4UG32-F1
#
_cell.length_a   1.000
_cell.length_b   1.000
_cell.length_c   1.000
_cell.angle_alpha   90.00
_cell.angle_beta   90.00
_cell.angle_gamma   90.00
#
_symmetry.space_group_name_H-M   'P 1'
#
loop_
_entity.id
_entity.type
_entity.pdbx_description
1 polymer ?
#
loop_
_entity_poly.entity_id
_entity_poly.type
_entity_poly.pdbx_seq_one_letter_code
_entity_poly.pdbx_strand_id
1 'polypeptide(L)'
;MIVADIILAARHWLGWAAALAAVALVAVLWSYRSGGYAAWVRGLAALLKVAAVLLLAAFLVEPLFTGTRPRPGSNLFLILADNSRSLELADRGSRQSRGQAMQARLAEESPWLTRLAQDFDVRRYAFDSALRPVKQFSELSLDGQASSLATSLAAVAQRYRGQPIAGILLLSDGNATDLADAAVD
;
A
#
# COMPACT_ATOMS: atom_id res chain seq x y z
N MET A 1 -5.85 6.75 10.37
CA MET A 1 -7.33 6.85 10.28
C MET A 1 -7.83 5.64 9.51
N ILE A 2 -8.50 4.71 10.17
CA ILE A 2 -9.10 3.54 9.50
C ILE A 2 -10.34 4.07 8.79
N VAL A 3 -10.28 4.19 7.47
CA VAL A 3 -11.49 4.41 6.67
C VAL A 3 -12.18 3.05 6.62
N ALA A 4 -13.06 2.80 7.60
CA ALA A 4 -13.89 1.61 7.60
C ALA A 4 -15.01 1.85 6.58
N ASP A 5 -15.05 1.02 5.54
CA ASP A 5 -16.14 1.04 4.57
C ASP A 5 -17.06 -0.16 4.82
N ILE A 6 -18.37 0.10 4.81
CA ILE A 6 -19.39 -0.93 5.01
C ILE A 6 -19.83 -1.39 3.63
N ILE A 7 -19.46 -2.62 3.29
CA ILE A 7 -19.83 -3.23 2.02
C ILE A 7 -20.87 -4.32 2.31
N LEU A 8 -21.96 -4.31 1.54
CA LEU A 8 -22.99 -5.35 1.58
C LEU A 8 -22.59 -6.43 0.56
N ALA A 9 -22.03 -7.54 1.02
CA ALA A 9 -21.54 -8.59 0.13
C ALA A 9 -22.67 -9.23 -0.68
N ALA A 10 -23.84 -9.39 -0.06
CA ALA A 10 -25.02 -9.98 -0.70
C ALA A 10 -26.00 -8.91 -1.22
N ARG A 11 -25.51 -7.87 -1.91
CA ARG A 11 -26.34 -6.74 -2.41
C ARG A 11 -27.53 -7.20 -3.29
N HIS A 12 -27.39 -8.32 -3.99
CA HIS A 12 -28.45 -8.91 -4.84
C HIS A 12 -29.61 -9.51 -4.02
N TRP A 13 -29.40 -9.84 -2.74
CA TRP A 13 -30.45 -10.31 -1.83
C TRP A 13 -31.25 -9.19 -1.18
N LEU A 14 -30.86 -7.92 -1.34
CA LEU A 14 -31.54 -6.79 -0.70
C LEU A 14 -33.05 -6.75 -0.98
N GLY A 15 -33.45 -7.00 -2.23
CA GLY A 15 -34.87 -7.03 -2.61
C GLY A 15 -35.63 -8.16 -1.90
N TRP A 16 -35.06 -9.36 -1.86
CA TRP A 16 -35.66 -10.52 -1.19
C TRP A 16 -35.67 -10.38 0.34
N ALA A 17 -34.60 -9.86 0.92
CA ALA A 17 -34.50 -9.57 2.35
C ALA A 17 -35.56 -8.55 2.78
N ALA A 18 -35.74 -7.48 2.00
CA ALA A 18 -36.77 -6.46 2.24
C ALA A 18 -38.19 -7.05 2.11
N ALA A 19 -38.44 -7.85 1.07
CA ALA A 19 -39.75 -8.48 0.86
C ALA A 19 -40.10 -9.46 2.00
N LEU A 20 -39.17 -10.33 2.40
CA LEU A 20 -39.36 -11.29 3.49
C LEU A 20 -39.57 -10.57 4.83
N ALA A 21 -38.79 -9.52 5.11
CA ALA A 21 -38.96 -8.70 6.30
C ALA A 21 -40.33 -8.01 6.33
N ALA A 22 -40.78 -7.45 5.20
CA ALA A 22 -42.09 -6.80 5.10
C ALA A 22 -43.24 -7.79 5.37
N VAL A 23 -43.19 -8.98 4.77
CA VAL A 23 -44.20 -10.05 4.99
C VAL A 23 -44.21 -10.48 6.46
N ALA A 24 -43.03 -10.71 7.06
CA ALA A 24 -42.92 -11.10 8.46
C ALA A 24 -43.45 -10.01 9.41
N LEU A 25 -43.17 -8.74 9.14
CA LEU A 25 -43.69 -7.61 9.92
C LEU A 25 -45.21 -7.53 9.85
N VAL A 26 -45.79 -7.66 8.65
CA VAL A 26 -47.26 -7.68 8.47
C VAL A 26 -47.88 -8.84 9.24
N ALA A 27 -47.28 -10.03 9.19
CA ALA A 27 -47.77 -11.21 9.92
C ALA A 27 -47.70 -11.01 11.45
N VAL A 28 -46.62 -10.41 11.97
CA VAL A 28 -46.48 -10.08 13.40
C VAL A 28 -47.55 -9.07 13.82
N LEU A 29 -47.73 -7.99 13.05
CA LEU A 29 -48.72 -6.96 13.35
C LEU A 29 -50.15 -7.53 13.29
N TRP A 30 -50.46 -8.37 12.30
CA TRP A 30 -51.76 -9.04 12.19
C TRP A 30 -52.01 -9.96 13.38
N SER A 31 -51.03 -10.81 13.73
CA SER A 31 -51.15 -11.76 14.85
C SER A 31 -51.43 -11.06 16.18
N TYR A 32 -50.87 -9.86 16.37
CA TYR A 32 -51.02 -9.09 17.60
C TYR A 32 -52.30 -8.23 17.64
N ARG A 33 -53.08 -8.15 16.54
CA ARG A 33 -54.41 -7.49 16.54
C ARG A 33 -55.48 -8.31 17.25
N SER A 34 -55.32 -9.63 17.37
CA SER A 34 -56.41 -10.54 17.77
C SER A 34 -56.27 -11.15 19.19
N GLY A 35 -55.35 -10.68 20.03
CA GLY A 35 -55.05 -11.31 21.33
C GLY A 35 -55.60 -10.56 22.55
N GLY A 36 -56.19 -11.30 23.49
CA GLY A 36 -56.75 -10.81 24.77
C GLY A 36 -55.74 -10.62 25.91
N TYR A 37 -54.44 -10.45 25.60
CA TYR A 37 -53.38 -10.24 26.59
C TYR A 37 -53.23 -8.76 26.99
N ALA A 38 -52.59 -8.50 28.14
CA ALA A 38 -52.27 -7.15 28.61
C ALA A 38 -51.42 -6.37 27.58
N ALA A 39 -51.75 -5.10 27.38
CA ALA A 39 -51.19 -4.27 26.30
C ALA A 39 -49.65 -4.15 26.32
N TRP A 40 -49.02 -4.11 27.51
CA TRP A 40 -47.57 -3.98 27.66
C TRP A 40 -46.82 -5.25 27.23
N VAL A 41 -47.35 -6.44 27.54
CA VAL A 41 -46.78 -7.73 27.11
C VAL A 41 -46.84 -7.84 25.60
N ARG A 42 -47.97 -7.41 25.03
CA ARG A 42 -48.22 -7.37 23.59
C ARG A 42 -47.23 -6.45 22.89
N GLY A 43 -47.00 -5.25 23.44
CA GLY A 43 -46.01 -4.29 22.93
C GLY A 43 -44.58 -4.81 22.98
N LEU A 44 -44.14 -5.33 24.12
CA LEU A 44 -42.77 -5.83 24.29
C LEU A 44 -42.47 -7.04 23.39
N ALA A 45 -43.40 -7.99 23.29
CA ALA A 45 -43.22 -9.16 22.44
C ALA A 45 -43.29 -8.81 20.94
N ALA A 46 -44.09 -7.80 20.54
CA ALA A 46 -44.05 -7.28 19.18
C ALA A 46 -42.70 -6.61 18.88
N LEU A 47 -42.19 -5.76 19.78
CA LEU A 47 -40.89 -5.10 19.64
C LEU A 47 -39.76 -6.12 19.45
N LEU A 48 -39.70 -7.16 20.29
CA LEU A 48 -38.69 -8.21 20.20
C LEU A 48 -38.76 -8.99 18.87
N LYS A 49 -39.97 -9.30 18.39
CA LYS A 49 -40.16 -9.97 17.09
C LYS A 49 -39.74 -9.08 15.92
N VAL A 50 -40.09 -7.79 15.96
CA VAL A 50 -39.64 -6.80 14.95
C VAL A 50 -38.13 -6.72 14.94
N ALA A 51 -37.49 -6.60 16.12
CA ALA A 51 -36.04 -6.56 16.24
C ALA A 51 -35.37 -7.84 15.68
N ALA A 52 -35.95 -9.02 15.96
CA ALA A 52 -35.46 -10.29 15.43
C ALA A 52 -35.57 -10.37 13.90
N VAL A 53 -36.69 -9.94 13.32
CA VAL A 53 -36.88 -9.89 11.86
C VAL A 53 -35.87 -8.95 11.20
N LEU A 54 -35.64 -7.76 11.79
CA LEU A 54 -34.65 -6.81 11.28
C LEU A 54 -33.22 -7.35 11.39
N LEU A 55 -32.87 -8.02 12.48
CA LEU A 55 -31.57 -8.69 12.65
C LEU A 55 -31.35 -9.79 11.61
N LEU A 56 -32.36 -10.64 11.37
CA LEU A 56 -32.29 -11.67 10.34
C LEU A 56 -32.12 -11.07 8.94
N ALA A 57 -32.86 -10.00 8.63
CA ALA A 57 -32.72 -9.29 7.36
C ALA A 57 -31.33 -8.66 7.22
N ALA A 58 -30.78 -8.08 8.30
CA ALA A 58 -29.42 -7.57 8.31
C ALA A 58 -28.39 -8.68 8.06
N PHE A 59 -28.53 -9.84 8.74
CA PHE A 59 -27.64 -10.98 8.52
C PHE A 59 -27.74 -11.56 7.11
N LEU A 60 -28.92 -11.54 6.50
CA LEU A 60 -29.13 -12.01 5.13
C LEU A 60 -28.41 -11.14 4.08
N VAL A 61 -28.21 -9.86 4.37
CA VAL A 61 -27.50 -8.92 3.48
C VAL A 61 -25.99 -8.98 3.69
N GLU A 62 -25.53 -9.69 4.72
CA GLU A 62 -24.13 -9.93 5.06
C GLU A 62 -23.31 -8.63 5.10
N PRO A 63 -23.51 -7.77 6.12
CA PRO A 63 -22.75 -6.54 6.28
C PRO A 63 -21.31 -6.88 6.64
N LEU A 64 -20.38 -6.64 5.72
CA LEU A 64 -18.97 -6.83 5.96
C LEU A 64 -18.34 -5.50 6.38
N PHE A 65 -17.66 -5.53 7.52
CA PHE A 65 -16.73 -4.48 7.91
C PHE A 65 -15.42 -4.71 7.20
N THR A 66 -15.14 -3.91 6.18
CA THR A 66 -13.86 -3.97 5.46
C THR A 66 -12.92 -2.90 6.00
N GLY A 67 -11.68 -3.30 6.24
CA GLY A 67 -10.62 -2.40 6.69
C GLY A 67 -9.33 -2.72 5.97
N THR A 68 -8.67 -1.70 5.45
CA THR A 68 -7.32 -1.84 4.90
C THR A 68 -6.32 -1.82 6.07
N ARG A 69 -5.58 -2.92 6.25
CA ARG A 69 -4.43 -2.96 7.15
C ARG A 69 -3.16 -2.87 6.32
N PRO A 70 -2.32 -1.85 6.51
CA PRO A 70 -0.96 -1.85 5.97
C PRO A 70 -0.25 -3.09 6.53
N ARG A 71 0.22 -3.98 5.65
CA ARG A 71 1.07 -5.08 6.06
C ARG A 71 2.52 -4.60 5.93
N PRO A 72 3.34 -4.64 6.99
CA PRO A 72 4.78 -4.37 6.86
C PRO A 72 5.36 -5.24 5.74
N GLY A 73 6.17 -4.63 4.86
CA GLY A 73 6.76 -5.31 3.71
C GLY A 73 5.84 -5.54 2.50
N SER A 74 4.57 -5.07 2.50
CA SER A 74 3.74 -5.15 1.29
C SER A 74 4.07 -4.07 0.26
N ASN A 75 4.80 -3.04 0.66
CA ASN A 75 5.17 -1.93 -0.21
C ASN A 75 6.67 -2.00 -0.53
N LEU A 76 6.98 -1.76 -1.79
CA LEU A 76 8.34 -1.77 -2.32
C LEU A 76 9.00 -0.43 -2.04
N PHE A 77 10.25 -0.46 -1.56
CA PHE A 77 11.08 0.73 -1.48
C PHE A 77 12.34 0.52 -2.32
N LEU A 78 12.56 1.41 -3.29
CA LEU A 78 13.65 1.24 -4.26
C LEU A 78 14.79 2.18 -3.89
N ILE A 79 16.01 1.66 -3.83
CA ILE A 79 17.22 2.45 -3.63
C ILE A 79 18.05 2.35 -4.90
N LEU A 80 18.29 3.48 -5.57
CA LEU A 80 19.10 3.58 -6.78
C LEU A 80 20.39 4.32 -6.42
N ALA A 81 21.52 3.65 -6.59
CA ALA A 81 22.84 4.24 -6.41
C ALA A 81 23.52 4.45 -7.76
N ASP A 82 24.05 5.64 -7.97
CA ASP A 82 24.85 6.00 -9.14
C ASP A 82 26.20 5.27 -9.07
N ASN A 83 26.63 4.66 -10.18
CA ASN A 83 27.90 3.95 -10.31
C ASN A 83 28.83 4.63 -11.33
N SER A 84 28.60 5.90 -11.62
CA SER A 84 29.42 6.66 -12.57
C SER A 84 30.82 6.98 -12.03
N ARG A 85 31.76 7.15 -12.97
CA ARG A 85 33.17 7.49 -12.71
C ARG A 85 33.35 8.84 -12.02
N SER A 86 32.38 9.76 -12.09
CA SER A 86 32.48 11.04 -11.37
C SER A 86 32.56 10.85 -9.84
N LEU A 87 32.07 9.71 -9.33
CA LEU A 87 32.15 9.37 -7.92
C LEU A 87 33.52 8.87 -7.46
N GLU A 88 34.44 8.54 -8.38
CA GLU A 88 35.84 8.24 -8.04
C GLU A 88 36.59 9.47 -7.54
N LEU A 89 36.09 10.67 -7.84
CA LEU A 89 36.71 11.93 -7.43
C LEU A 89 36.61 12.12 -5.92
N ALA A 90 37.71 12.56 -5.31
CA ALA A 90 37.77 13.00 -3.92
C ALA A 90 37.59 14.51 -3.84
N ASP A 91 36.79 14.98 -2.88
CA ASP A 91 36.65 16.41 -2.61
C ASP A 91 37.92 16.98 -1.98
N ARG A 92 38.14 18.29 -2.14
CA ARG A 92 39.32 18.99 -1.61
C ARG A 92 39.40 18.80 -0.09
N GLY A 93 40.49 18.16 0.36
CA GLY A 93 40.73 17.87 1.78
C GLY A 93 40.19 16.52 2.26
N SER A 94 39.47 15.77 1.42
CA SER A 94 39.06 14.39 1.70
C SER A 94 40.11 13.40 1.22
N ARG A 95 40.36 12.35 2.01
CA ARG A 95 41.12 11.16 1.57
C ARG A 95 40.24 10.11 0.88
N GLN A 96 38.92 10.23 1.01
CA GLN A 96 37.94 9.30 0.45
C GLN A 96 37.28 9.90 -0.79
N SER A 97 37.02 9.05 -1.79
CA SER A 97 36.21 9.45 -2.95
C SER A 97 34.74 9.65 -2.55
N ARG A 98 34.00 10.42 -3.36
CA ARG A 98 32.55 10.63 -3.16
C ARG A 98 31.79 9.31 -3.12
N GLY A 99 32.16 8.38 -3.99
CA GLY A 99 31.59 7.04 -4.04
C GLY A 99 31.94 6.20 -2.82
N GLN A 100 33.16 6.27 -2.28
CA GLN A 100 33.50 5.61 -1.01
C GLN A 100 32.68 6.17 0.16
N ALA A 101 32.48 7.49 0.22
CA ALA A 101 31.62 8.10 1.24
C ALA A 101 30.16 7.66 1.10
N MET A 102 29.67 7.50 -0.14
CA MET A 102 28.33 6.97 -0.41
C MET A 102 28.19 5.49 0.01
N GLN A 103 29.16 4.64 -0.36
CA GLN A 103 29.20 3.23 0.03
C GLN A 103 29.21 3.06 1.55
N ALA A 104 29.97 3.90 2.27
CA ALA A 104 30.01 3.89 3.73
C ALA A 104 28.64 4.21 4.36
N ARG A 105 27.85 5.12 3.75
CA ARG A 105 26.49 5.44 4.21
C ARG A 105 25.46 4.35 3.87
N LEU A 106 25.72 3.61 2.81
CA LEU A 106 24.90 2.50 2.30
C LEU A 106 25.35 1.12 2.80
N ALA A 107 26.27 1.07 3.78
CA ALA A 107 26.71 -0.18 4.38
C ALA A 107 25.51 -0.97 4.93
N GLU A 108 25.55 -2.30 4.82
CA GLU A 108 24.44 -3.16 5.24
C GLU A 108 24.07 -2.99 6.72
N GLU A 109 25.06 -2.67 7.55
CA GLU A 109 24.89 -2.44 8.99
C GLU A 109 24.35 -1.05 9.34
N SER A 110 24.03 -0.22 8.35
CA SER A 110 23.55 1.14 8.61
C SER A 110 22.19 1.13 9.33
N PRO A 111 22.05 1.77 10.51
CA PRO A 111 20.84 1.67 11.33
C PRO A 111 19.56 2.13 10.61
N TRP A 112 19.69 3.06 9.66
CA TRP A 112 18.56 3.57 8.89
C TRP A 112 18.09 2.56 7.83
N LEU A 113 19.00 1.83 7.19
CA LEU A 113 18.65 0.81 6.19
C LEU A 113 18.01 -0.40 6.85
N THR A 114 18.48 -0.78 8.04
CA THR A 114 17.86 -1.83 8.86
C THR A 114 16.42 -1.47 9.24
N ARG A 115 16.17 -0.23 9.69
CA ARG A 115 14.80 0.24 9.96
C ARG A 115 13.94 0.24 8.70
N LEU A 116 14.47 0.73 7.58
CA LEU A 116 13.76 0.75 6.30
C LEU A 116 13.37 -0.66 5.83
N ALA A 117 14.25 -1.64 6.00
CA ALA A 117 13.99 -3.04 5.65
C ALA A 117 13.00 -3.76 6.58
N GLN A 118 12.73 -3.21 7.78
CA GLN A 118 11.69 -3.73 8.67
C GLN A 118 10.28 -3.32 8.20
N ASP A 119 10.16 -2.14 7.60
CA ASP A 119 8.87 -1.58 7.18
C ASP A 119 8.54 -1.88 5.70
N PHE A 120 9.56 -2.02 4.84
CA PHE A 120 9.41 -2.12 3.38
C PHE A 120 10.23 -3.28 2.77
N ASP A 121 9.78 -3.80 1.62
CA ASP A 121 10.61 -4.66 0.77
C ASP A 121 11.62 -3.80 0.00
N VAL A 122 12.84 -3.71 0.54
CA VAL A 122 13.91 -2.85 0.01
C VAL A 122 14.62 -3.52 -1.15
N ARG A 123 14.52 -2.92 -2.33
CA ARG A 123 15.24 -3.37 -3.53
C ARG A 123 16.35 -2.41 -3.91
N ARG A 124 17.55 -2.95 -4.05
CA ARG A 124 18.77 -2.19 -4.32
C ARG A 124 19.13 -2.29 -5.80
N TYR A 125 19.39 -1.15 -6.39
CA TYR A 125 19.78 -1.00 -7.78
C TYR A 125 21.02 -0.10 -7.86
N ALA A 126 21.89 -0.44 -8.80
CA ALA A 126 22.93 0.45 -9.28
C ALA A 126 22.55 0.93 -10.68
N PHE A 127 22.91 2.16 -11.02
CA PHE A 127 22.77 2.65 -12.38
C PHE A 127 24.03 3.37 -12.83
N ASP A 128 24.35 3.18 -14.11
CA ASP A 128 25.32 3.98 -14.85
C ASP A 128 24.71 4.29 -16.22
N SER A 129 25.16 3.63 -17.29
CA SER A 129 24.47 3.54 -18.57
C SER A 129 23.16 2.73 -18.51
N ALA A 130 23.04 1.79 -17.56
CA ALA A 130 21.87 0.94 -17.42
C ALA A 130 21.56 0.62 -15.95
N LEU A 131 20.28 0.34 -15.67
CA LEU A 131 19.81 -0.05 -14.35
C LEU A 131 20.04 -1.55 -14.10
N ARG A 132 20.82 -1.89 -13.06
CA ARG A 132 21.11 -3.28 -12.65
C ARG A 132 20.78 -3.52 -11.17
N PRO A 133 20.21 -4.68 -10.79
CA PRO A 133 20.03 -5.03 -9.38
C PRO A 133 21.39 -5.33 -8.75
N VAL A 134 21.56 -4.96 -7.48
CA VAL A 134 22.76 -5.27 -6.68
C VAL A 134 22.36 -5.89 -5.36
N LYS A 135 23.18 -6.81 -4.84
CA LYS A 135 22.95 -7.39 -3.51
C LYS A 135 23.37 -6.41 -2.43
N GLN A 136 24.57 -5.84 -2.60
CA GLN A 136 25.22 -4.96 -1.64
C GLN A 136 25.78 -3.74 -2.36
N PHE A 137 25.73 -2.58 -1.71
CA PHE A 137 26.30 -1.35 -2.28
C PHE A 137 27.83 -1.30 -2.18
N SER A 138 28.45 -2.18 -1.39
CA SER A 138 29.90 -2.40 -1.35
C SER A 138 30.45 -2.96 -2.67
N GLU A 139 29.61 -3.59 -3.49
CA GLU A 139 30.00 -4.16 -4.80
C GLU A 139 30.04 -3.10 -5.93
N LEU A 140 29.75 -1.83 -5.63
CA LEU A 140 29.80 -0.76 -6.62
C LEU A 140 31.25 -0.50 -7.05
N SER A 141 31.53 -0.71 -8.33
CA SER A 141 32.84 -0.51 -8.97
C SER A 141 33.15 0.95 -9.26
N LEU A 142 32.14 1.83 -9.33
CA LEU A 142 32.23 3.26 -9.66
C LEU A 142 32.93 3.56 -11.01
N ASP A 143 32.97 2.60 -11.93
CA ASP A 143 33.67 2.68 -13.21
C ASP A 143 32.76 3.04 -14.40
N GLY A 144 31.48 3.33 -14.13
CA GLY A 144 30.47 3.61 -15.14
C GLY A 144 30.79 4.87 -15.96
N GLN A 145 30.66 4.79 -17.28
CA GLN A 145 30.98 5.91 -18.18
C GLN A 145 29.86 6.95 -18.32
N ALA A 146 28.67 6.64 -17.80
CA ALA A 146 27.48 7.49 -17.90
C ALA A 146 26.70 7.46 -16.58
N SER A 147 25.85 8.46 -16.39
CA SER A 147 24.85 8.52 -15.31
C SER A 147 23.49 8.75 -15.97
N SER A 148 22.91 7.67 -16.50
CA SER A 148 21.63 7.65 -17.23
C SER A 148 20.46 7.63 -16.25
N LEU A 149 20.26 8.76 -15.55
CA LEU A 149 19.26 8.93 -14.51
C LEU A 149 17.84 8.84 -15.07
N ALA A 150 17.55 9.57 -16.15
CA ALA A 150 16.20 9.62 -16.72
C ALA A 150 15.77 8.25 -17.24
N THR A 151 16.67 7.59 -17.97
CA THR A 151 16.48 6.24 -18.50
C THR A 151 16.29 5.22 -17.39
N SER A 152 17.06 5.34 -16.30
CA SER A 152 16.97 4.43 -15.14
C SER A 152 15.66 4.60 -14.37
N LEU A 153 15.19 5.84 -14.17
CA LEU A 153 13.89 6.10 -13.55
C LEU A 153 12.74 5.62 -14.43
N ALA A 154 12.80 5.83 -15.75
CA ALA A 154 11.81 5.31 -16.70
C ALA A 154 11.77 3.76 -16.66
N ALA A 155 12.93 3.10 -16.62
CA ALA A 155 13.02 1.66 -16.49
C ALA A 155 12.42 1.14 -15.17
N VAL A 156 12.65 1.84 -14.05
CA VAL A 156 12.01 1.54 -12.76
C VAL A 156 10.49 1.70 -12.85
N ALA A 157 10.02 2.82 -13.38
CA ALA A 157 8.60 3.12 -13.51
C ALA A 157 7.87 2.08 -14.37
N GLN A 158 8.49 1.66 -15.47
CA GLN A 158 7.95 0.61 -16.35
C GLN A 158 7.96 -0.76 -15.66
N ARG A 159 9.07 -1.13 -15.00
CA ARG A 159 9.23 -2.43 -14.34
C ARG A 159 8.26 -2.64 -13.18
N TYR A 160 7.95 -1.57 -12.45
CA TYR A 160 7.10 -1.62 -11.25
C TYR A 160 5.72 -1.01 -11.47
N ARG A 161 5.27 -0.93 -12.73
CA ARG A 161 3.93 -0.41 -13.07
C ARG A 161 2.85 -1.26 -12.40
N GLY A 162 1.98 -0.62 -11.62
CA GLY A 162 0.90 -1.30 -10.88
C GLY A 162 1.35 -2.00 -9.60
N GLN A 163 2.61 -1.88 -9.19
CA GLN A 163 3.10 -2.36 -7.90
C GLN A 163 3.00 -1.25 -6.84
N PRO A 164 2.77 -1.60 -5.56
CA PRO A 164 2.69 -0.63 -4.47
C PRO A 164 4.09 -0.12 -4.08
N ILE A 165 4.61 0.88 -4.79
CA ILE A 165 5.88 1.54 -4.45
C ILE A 165 5.61 2.57 -3.34
N ALA A 166 6.28 2.42 -2.20
CA ALA A 166 6.24 3.41 -1.11
C ALA A 166 7.13 4.62 -1.38
N GLY A 167 8.27 4.41 -2.05
CA GLY A 167 9.22 5.46 -2.35
C GLY A 167 10.43 4.99 -3.15
N ILE A 168 11.15 5.97 -3.68
CA ILE A 168 12.40 5.79 -4.42
C ILE A 168 13.45 6.71 -3.78
N LEU A 169 14.56 6.15 -3.33
CA LEU A 169 15.73 6.90 -2.85
C LEU A 169 16.81 6.86 -3.93
N LEU A 170 17.12 8.01 -4.50
CA LEU A 170 18.17 8.17 -5.49
C LEU A 170 19.42 8.75 -4.83
N LEU A 171 20.56 8.09 -5.02
CA LEU A 171 21.88 8.57 -4.60
C LEU A 171 22.73 8.82 -5.85
N SER A 172 23.09 10.07 -6.08
CA SER A 172 23.96 10.53 -7.16
C SER A 172 24.66 11.81 -6.73
N ASP A 173 25.77 12.16 -7.38
CA ASP A 173 26.41 13.47 -7.24
C ASP A 173 25.67 14.58 -8.02
N GLY A 174 24.58 14.22 -8.72
CA GLY A 174 23.72 15.13 -9.45
C GLY A 174 24.15 15.39 -10.89
N ASN A 175 25.22 14.74 -11.36
CA ASN A 175 25.71 14.89 -12.73
C ASN A 175 25.15 13.81 -13.65
N ALA A 176 23.90 13.97 -14.10
CA ALA A 176 23.28 13.04 -15.03
C ALA A 176 23.58 13.39 -16.49
N THR A 177 23.89 12.36 -17.29
CA THR A 177 24.34 12.50 -18.69
C THR A 177 23.20 12.46 -19.70
N ASP A 178 22.01 12.00 -19.31
CA ASP A 178 20.85 11.80 -20.19
C ASP A 178 19.68 12.77 -19.92
N LEU A 179 19.84 13.70 -18.97
CA LEU A 179 18.79 14.68 -18.64
C LEU A 179 18.50 15.67 -19.78
N ALA A 180 19.50 15.99 -20.61
CA ALA A 180 19.30 16.89 -21.75
C ALA A 180 18.50 16.23 -22.89
N ASP A 181 18.60 14.91 -23.02
CA ASP A 181 17.89 14.12 -24.02
C ASP A 181 16.51 13.67 -23.53
N ALA A 182 16.31 13.68 -22.21
CA ALA A 182 15.03 13.46 -21.57
C ALA A 182 14.17 14.73 -21.73
N ALA A 183 13.41 14.81 -22.81
CA ALA A 183 12.35 15.81 -22.95
C ALA A 183 11.43 15.74 -21.72
N VAL A 184 11.53 16.76 -20.86
CA VAL A 184 10.63 16.96 -19.73
C VAL A 184 9.36 17.58 -20.30
N ASP A 185 8.45 16.72 -20.77
CA ASP A 185 7.06 17.09 -21.05
C ASP A 185 6.22 17.10 -19.75
#